data_AF-E2BWH5-F1
#
_entry.id   AF-E2BWH5-F1
#
_cell.length_a   1.000
_cell.length_b   1.000
_cell.length_c   1.000
_cell.angle_alpha   90.00
_cell.angle_beta   90.00
_cell.angle_gamma   90.00
#
_symmetry.space_group_name_H-M   'P 1'
#
loop_
_entity.id
_entity.type
_entity.pdbx_description
1 polymer ?
#
loop_
_entity_poly.entity_id
_entity_poly.type
_entity_poly.pdbx_seq_one_letter_code
_entity_poly.pdbx_strand_id
1 'polypeptide(L)'
;MENDSYSQDDDSLDIASKSCKRVVDIATKTGYREGVQDGEDSVLQESFDIGYKDGFKTAFILGKYKGLSHALSSNIKHPVDIAATLDKTKRGICWICKMESENTTYNYENISFSEILKNQKKHSTEVLNKLHEHFQPVLKESNIEVDLNP
;
A
#
# COMPACT_ATOMS: atom_id res chain seq x y z
N MET A 1 -73.33 6.87 -28.16
CA MET A 1 -72.31 6.01 -27.52
C MET A 1 -71.20 5.85 -28.53
N GLU A 2 -70.23 6.75 -28.52
CA GLU A 2 -69.03 6.67 -29.37
C GLU A 2 -67.80 6.86 -28.48
N ASN A 3 -67.25 5.72 -28.08
CA ASN A 3 -65.84 5.36 -28.02
C ASN A 3 -64.80 6.40 -27.52
N ASP A 4 -64.75 6.61 -26.20
CA ASP A 4 -63.64 7.26 -25.47
C ASP A 4 -62.44 6.30 -25.21
N SER A 5 -62.38 5.15 -25.88
CA SER A 5 -61.37 4.10 -25.61
C SER A 5 -59.97 4.38 -26.18
N TYR A 6 -59.79 5.40 -27.00
CA TYR A 6 -58.55 5.59 -27.78
C TYR A 6 -57.48 6.48 -27.13
N SER A 7 -57.78 7.22 -26.05
CA SER A 7 -56.83 8.18 -25.44
C SER A 7 -56.08 7.65 -24.22
N GLN A 8 -56.68 6.74 -23.43
CA GLN A 8 -56.07 6.24 -22.19
C GLN A 8 -54.89 5.29 -22.42
N ASP A 9 -54.95 4.47 -23.46
CA ASP A 9 -53.88 3.50 -23.77
C ASP A 9 -52.62 4.20 -24.31
N ASP A 10 -52.77 5.30 -25.04
CA ASP A 10 -51.65 6.08 -25.61
C ASP A 10 -50.88 6.83 -24.51
N ASP A 11 -51.59 7.45 -23.57
CA ASP A 11 -50.99 8.10 -22.39
C ASP A 11 -50.27 7.07 -21.48
N SER A 12 -50.86 5.88 -21.32
CA SER A 12 -50.25 4.78 -20.57
C SER A 12 -48.94 4.30 -21.20
N LEU A 13 -48.92 4.15 -22.54
CA LEU A 13 -47.74 3.77 -23.30
C LEU A 13 -46.64 4.86 -23.26
N ASP A 14 -47.00 6.14 -23.35
CA ASP A 14 -46.04 7.25 -23.23
C ASP A 14 -45.42 7.32 -21.82
N ILE A 15 -46.22 7.14 -20.77
CA ILE A 15 -45.72 7.08 -19.38
C ILE A 15 -44.78 5.88 -19.20
N ALA A 16 -45.15 4.71 -19.75
CA ALA A 16 -44.31 3.51 -19.71
C ALA A 16 -42.98 3.72 -20.44
N SER A 17 -43.01 4.34 -21.63
CA SER A 17 -41.82 4.67 -22.43
C SER A 17 -40.88 5.63 -21.69
N LYS A 18 -41.41 6.71 -21.11
CA LYS A 18 -40.63 7.67 -20.32
C LYS A 18 -40.03 7.03 -19.07
N SER A 19 -40.79 6.15 -18.41
CA SER A 19 -40.33 5.43 -17.23
C SER A 19 -39.21 4.45 -17.58
N CYS A 20 -39.37 3.68 -18.66
CA CYS A 20 -38.34 2.79 -19.18
C CYS A 20 -37.06 3.55 -19.53
N LYS A 21 -37.17 4.66 -20.26
CA LYS A 21 -36.03 5.52 -20.60
C LYS A 21 -35.30 6.05 -19.37
N ARG A 22 -36.04 6.46 -18.33
CA ARG A 22 -35.45 6.92 -17.06
C ARG A 22 -34.71 5.80 -16.34
N VAL A 23 -35.30 4.61 -16.27
CA VAL A 23 -34.66 3.44 -15.66
C VAL A 23 -33.37 3.09 -16.40
N VAL A 24 -33.39 3.09 -17.73
CA VAL A 24 -32.19 2.83 -18.54
C VAL A 24 -31.12 3.89 -18.29
N ASP A 25 -31.45 5.18 -18.30
CA ASP A 25 -30.48 6.27 -18.06
C ASP A 25 -29.85 6.18 -16.66
N ILE A 26 -30.66 5.88 -15.64
CA ILE A 26 -30.16 5.65 -14.27
C ILE A 26 -29.22 4.45 -14.23
N ALA A 27 -29.60 3.33 -14.85
CA ALA A 27 -28.78 2.13 -14.89
C ALA A 27 -27.46 2.36 -15.62
N THR A 28 -27.47 3.08 -16.75
CA THR A 28 -26.25 3.41 -17.51
C THR A 28 -25.30 4.29 -16.68
N LYS A 29 -25.81 5.36 -16.06
CA LYS A 29 -24.97 6.25 -15.23
C LYS A 29 -24.42 5.56 -14.00
N THR A 30 -25.24 4.73 -13.37
CA THR A 30 -24.83 3.97 -12.18
C THR A 30 -23.78 2.94 -12.53
N GLY A 31 -24.01 2.13 -13.57
CA GLY A 31 -23.04 1.13 -14.02
C GLY A 31 -21.72 1.74 -14.47
N TYR A 32 -21.73 2.90 -15.14
CA TYR A 32 -20.49 3.60 -15.49
C TYR A 32 -19.72 4.06 -14.24
N ARG A 33 -20.40 4.71 -13.28
CA ARG A 33 -19.77 5.16 -12.03
C ARG A 33 -19.21 3.99 -11.22
N GLU A 34 -19.97 2.92 -11.09
CA GLU A 34 -19.56 1.72 -10.38
C GLU A 34 -18.37 1.04 -11.07
N GLY A 35 -18.38 0.94 -12.40
CA GLY A 35 -17.25 0.38 -13.15
C GLY A 35 -15.96 1.20 -13.03
N VAL A 36 -16.06 2.54 -12.98
CA VAL A 36 -14.89 3.40 -12.73
C VAL A 36 -14.36 3.18 -11.31
N GLN A 37 -15.24 3.18 -10.31
CA GLN A 37 -14.84 2.97 -8.90
C GLN A 37 -14.22 1.59 -8.70
N ASP A 38 -14.82 0.53 -9.24
CA ASP A 38 -14.32 -0.84 -9.14
C ASP A 38 -12.92 -0.98 -9.78
N GLY A 39 -12.69 -0.29 -10.91
CA GLY A 39 -11.38 -0.21 -11.54
C GLY A 39 -10.33 0.48 -10.65
N GLU A 40 -10.68 1.62 -10.06
CA GLU A 40 -9.79 2.35 -9.14
C GLU A 40 -9.47 1.54 -7.88
N ASP A 41 -10.49 0.94 -7.27
CA ASP A 41 -10.36 0.13 -6.05
C ASP A 41 -9.51 -1.13 -6.31
N SER A 42 -9.70 -1.77 -7.46
CA SER A 42 -8.92 -2.96 -7.85
C SER A 42 -7.43 -2.66 -7.98
N VAL A 43 -7.07 -1.56 -8.67
CA VAL A 43 -5.67 -1.13 -8.81
C VAL A 43 -5.07 -0.72 -7.47
N LEU A 44 -5.85 -0.02 -6.63
CA LEU A 44 -5.43 0.36 -5.29
C LEU A 44 -5.16 -0.87 -4.42
N GLN A 45 -6.05 -1.86 -4.43
CA GLN A 45 -5.92 -3.07 -3.63
C GLN A 45 -4.70 -3.89 -4.07
N GLU A 46 -4.49 -4.08 -5.38
CA GLU A 46 -3.31 -4.78 -5.89
C GLU A 46 -2.01 -4.11 -5.43
N SER A 47 -1.94 -2.78 -5.56
CA SER A 47 -0.77 -2.00 -5.16
C SER A 47 -0.55 -2.04 -3.64
N PHE A 48 -1.64 -1.99 -2.86
CA PHE A 48 -1.60 -2.14 -1.41
C PHE A 48 -1.09 -3.52 -0.99
N ASP A 49 -1.58 -4.59 -1.60
CA ASP A 49 -1.19 -5.97 -1.28
C ASP A 49 0.30 -6.21 -1.52
N ILE A 50 0.83 -5.68 -2.62
CA ILE A 50 2.27 -5.71 -2.93
C ILE A 50 3.04 -4.97 -1.82
N GLY A 51 2.63 -3.74 -1.50
CA GLY A 51 3.28 -2.92 -0.48
C GLY A 51 3.22 -3.55 0.91
N TYR A 52 2.08 -4.13 1.28
CA TYR A 52 1.86 -4.80 2.56
C TYR A 52 2.73 -6.05 2.68
N LYS A 53 2.79 -6.89 1.65
CA LYS A 53 3.64 -8.09 1.65
C LYS A 53 5.12 -7.75 1.82
N ASP A 54 5.62 -6.79 1.05
CA ASP A 54 7.03 -6.38 1.10
C ASP A 54 7.36 -5.65 2.42
N GLY A 55 6.45 -4.77 2.87
CA GLY A 55 6.56 -4.05 4.13
C GLY A 55 6.55 -4.99 5.35
N PHE A 56 5.66 -5.99 5.34
CA PHE A 56 5.58 -6.97 6.42
C PHE A 56 6.86 -7.79 6.55
N LYS A 57 7.38 -8.31 5.43
CA LYS A 57 8.63 -9.08 5.37
C LYS A 57 9.80 -8.30 5.97
N THR A 58 9.99 -7.06 5.53
CA THR A 58 11.09 -6.20 5.97
C THR A 58 10.92 -5.76 7.43
N ALA A 59 9.71 -5.40 7.84
CA ALA A 59 9.40 -5.03 9.23
C ALA A 59 9.59 -6.20 10.20
N PHE A 60 9.28 -7.43 9.78
CA PHE A 60 9.49 -8.63 10.61
C PHE A 60 10.98 -8.86 10.90
N ILE A 61 11.85 -8.75 9.89
CA ILE A 61 13.30 -8.87 10.07
C ILE A 61 13.82 -7.74 10.96
N LEU A 62 13.36 -6.50 10.75
CA LEU A 62 13.71 -5.36 11.60
C LEU A 62 13.29 -5.57 13.06
N GLY A 63 12.12 -6.17 13.28
CA GLY A 63 11.64 -6.58 14.60
C GLY A 63 12.59 -7.57 15.28
N LYS A 64 13.14 -8.54 14.54
CA LYS A 64 14.16 -9.46 15.07
C LYS A 64 15.40 -8.71 15.54
N TYR A 65 15.95 -7.80 14.72
CA TYR A 65 17.12 -7.00 15.11
C TYR A 65 16.83 -6.09 16.30
N LYS A 66 15.63 -5.51 16.41
CA LYS A 66 15.23 -4.76 17.61
C LYS A 66 15.15 -5.65 18.84
N GLY A 67 14.61 -6.86 18.72
CA GLY A 67 14.61 -7.85 19.80
C GLY A 67 16.03 -8.20 20.24
N LEU A 68 16.91 -8.52 19.29
CA LEU A 68 18.33 -8.78 19.55
C LEU A 68 19.01 -7.57 20.21
N SER A 69 18.64 -6.35 19.80
CA SER A 69 19.17 -5.11 20.38
C SER A 69 18.82 -4.91 21.87
N HIS A 70 17.80 -5.61 22.36
CA HIS A 70 17.42 -5.60 23.77
C HIS A 70 17.93 -6.84 24.52
N ALA A 71 17.99 -7.99 23.86
CA ALA A 71 18.33 -9.26 24.49
C ALA A 71 19.85 -9.49 24.62
N LEU A 72 20.65 -9.07 23.64
CA LEU A 72 22.08 -9.46 23.53
C LEU A 72 23.06 -8.29 23.63
N SER A 73 22.57 -7.06 23.66
CA SER A 73 23.38 -5.85 23.45
C SER A 73 23.35 -4.88 24.61
N SER A 74 23.21 -5.37 25.84
CA SER A 74 23.57 -4.56 27.03
C SER A 74 25.01 -4.02 26.97
N ASN A 75 25.88 -4.57 26.10
CA ASN A 75 27.26 -4.12 25.89
C ASN A 75 27.58 -3.56 24.48
N ILE A 76 26.62 -3.50 23.54
CA ILE A 76 26.91 -3.07 22.16
C ILE A 76 26.42 -1.64 21.96
N LYS A 77 27.36 -0.72 21.77
CA LYS A 77 27.03 0.64 21.37
C LYS A 77 26.59 0.64 19.91
N HIS A 78 25.34 1.03 19.68
CA HIS A 78 24.82 1.20 18.32
C HIS A 78 25.27 2.53 17.74
N PRO A 79 25.75 2.56 16.48
CA PRO A 79 25.86 3.77 15.69
C PRO A 79 24.53 4.54 15.66
N VAL A 80 24.60 5.87 15.51
CA VAL A 80 23.42 6.76 15.57
C VAL A 80 22.35 6.38 14.54
N ASP A 81 22.76 6.01 13.34
CA ASP A 81 21.88 5.61 12.24
C ASP A 81 21.18 4.26 12.52
N ILE A 82 21.91 3.29 13.09
CA ILE A 82 21.34 2.01 13.51
C ILE A 82 20.37 2.20 14.68
N ALA A 83 20.75 2.99 15.69
CA ALA A 83 19.88 3.29 16.81
C ALA A 83 18.58 3.97 16.36
N ALA A 84 18.67 4.96 15.46
CA ALA A 84 17.50 5.63 14.90
C ALA A 84 16.59 4.68 14.11
N THR A 85 17.18 3.76 13.36
CA THR A 85 16.43 2.73 12.59
C THR A 85 15.66 1.79 13.53
N LEU A 86 16.32 1.32 14.60
CA LEU A 86 15.72 0.41 15.59
C LEU A 86 14.71 1.11 16.51
N ASP A 87 14.88 2.39 16.79
CA ASP A 87 13.91 3.18 17.55
C ASP A 87 12.62 3.37 16.74
N LYS A 88 12.77 3.77 15.48
CA LYS A 88 11.65 4.08 14.57
C LYS A 88 11.32 2.93 13.62
N THR A 89 11.11 1.71 14.11
CA THR A 89 10.90 0.54 13.23
C THR A 89 9.78 0.69 12.19
N LYS A 90 8.76 1.50 12.49
CA LYS A 90 7.66 1.80 11.55
C LYS A 90 8.07 2.64 10.34
N ARG A 91 9.16 3.41 10.44
CA ARG A 91 9.62 4.37 9.42
C ARG A 91 11.09 4.24 9.03
N GLY A 92 11.91 3.55 9.84
CA GLY A 92 13.36 3.45 9.67
C GLY A 92 13.80 2.70 8.42
N ILE A 93 12.88 1.96 7.80
CA ILE A 93 13.07 1.26 6.52
C ILE A 93 12.22 1.84 5.39
N CYS A 94 11.52 2.97 5.62
CA CYS A 94 10.67 3.60 4.63
C CYS A 94 11.46 4.63 3.83
N TRP A 95 11.60 4.39 2.53
CA TRP A 95 12.32 5.27 1.61
C TRP A 95 11.64 6.63 1.49
N ILE A 96 10.32 6.67 1.41
CA ILE A 96 9.54 7.92 1.35
C ILE A 96 9.79 8.74 2.62
N CYS A 97 9.69 8.12 3.81
CA CYS A 97 9.95 8.83 5.07
C CYS A 97 11.38 9.37 5.16
N LYS A 98 12.37 8.66 4.60
CA LYS A 98 13.74 9.17 4.49
C LYS A 98 13.78 10.43 3.61
N MET A 99 13.19 10.38 2.43
CA MET A 99 13.16 11.52 1.50
C MET A 99 12.44 12.74 2.11
N GLU A 100 11.30 12.52 2.77
CA GLU A 100 10.58 13.57 3.48
C GLU A 100 11.43 14.21 4.59
N SER A 101 12.18 13.40 5.35
CA SER A 101 13.06 13.90 6.41
C SER A 101 14.28 14.66 5.90
N GLU A 102 14.70 14.39 4.67
CA GLU A 102 15.82 15.05 4.00
C GLU A 102 15.40 16.37 3.32
N ASN A 103 14.13 16.79 3.44
CA ASN A 103 13.54 17.96 2.79
C ASN A 103 13.75 18.00 1.27
N THR A 104 13.98 16.86 0.64
CA THR A 104 13.96 16.75 -0.80
C THR A 104 12.51 16.80 -1.23
N THR A 105 12.08 17.92 -1.82
CA THR A 105 10.73 18.08 -2.40
C THR A 105 10.54 17.10 -3.55
N TYR A 106 10.22 15.84 -3.22
CA TYR A 106 9.91 14.81 -4.19
C TYR A 106 8.46 14.95 -4.61
N ASN A 107 8.22 15.26 -5.88
CA ASN A 107 6.88 15.21 -6.44
C ASN A 107 6.53 13.75 -6.75
N TYR A 108 5.89 13.07 -5.78
CA TYR A 108 5.49 11.67 -5.90
C TYR A 108 4.37 11.46 -6.96
N GLU A 109 3.63 12.50 -7.33
CA GLU A 109 2.53 12.42 -8.30
C GLU A 109 3.02 12.12 -9.73
N ASN A 110 4.29 12.41 -10.02
CA ASN A 110 4.89 12.16 -11.33
C ASN A 110 5.75 10.88 -11.39
N ILE A 111 5.82 10.12 -10.30
CA ILE A 111 6.66 8.92 -10.22
C ILE A 111 5.77 7.69 -10.37
N SER A 112 6.17 6.78 -11.24
CA SER A 112 5.46 5.51 -11.42
C SER A 112 5.52 4.64 -10.15
N PHE A 113 4.46 3.89 -9.88
CA PHE A 113 4.42 2.95 -8.75
C PHE A 113 5.60 1.97 -8.76
N SER A 114 6.00 1.47 -9.94
CA SER A 114 7.13 0.53 -10.09
C SER A 114 8.46 1.15 -9.66
N GLU A 115 8.66 2.44 -9.90
CA GLU A 115 9.85 3.17 -9.47
C GLU A 115 9.87 3.38 -7.95
N ILE A 116 8.72 3.76 -7.36
CA ILE A 116 8.57 3.84 -5.90
C ILE A 116 8.89 2.50 -5.26
N LEU A 117 8.32 1.41 -5.78
CA LEU A 117 8.53 0.06 -5.28
C LEU A 117 10.00 -0.36 -5.37
N LYS A 118 10.67 -0.05 -6.48
CA LYS A 118 12.10 -0.33 -6.67
C LYS A 118 12.96 0.44 -5.66
N ASN A 119 12.68 1.72 -5.46
CA ASN A 119 13.43 2.56 -4.51
C ASN A 119 13.21 2.11 -3.06
N GLN A 120 11.96 1.77 -2.71
CA GLN A 120 11.61 1.19 -1.42
C GLN A 120 12.36 -0.12 -1.16
N LYS A 121 12.37 -1.04 -2.12
CA LYS A 121 13.10 -2.32 -2.02
C LYS A 121 14.59 -2.10 -1.82
N LYS A 122 15.20 -1.28 -2.68
CA LYS A 122 16.62 -0.95 -2.60
C LYS A 122 16.99 -0.40 -1.21
N HIS A 123 16.24 0.60 -0.75
CA HIS A 123 16.47 1.21 0.56
C HIS A 123 16.30 0.20 1.70
N SER A 124 15.24 -0.59 1.69
CA SER A 124 15.02 -1.60 2.74
C SER A 124 16.14 -2.63 2.79
N THR A 125 16.62 -3.11 1.64
CA THR A 125 17.74 -4.07 1.58
C THR A 125 19.03 -3.45 2.10
N GLU A 126 19.34 -2.21 1.74
CA GLU A 126 20.51 -1.50 2.24
C GLU A 126 20.48 -1.35 3.78
N VAL A 127 19.33 -0.99 4.35
CA VAL A 127 19.16 -0.85 5.80
C VAL A 127 19.29 -2.21 6.50
N LEU A 128 18.65 -3.27 5.97
CA LEU A 128 18.73 -4.61 6.54
C LEU A 128 20.14 -5.19 6.48
N ASN A 129 20.89 -4.95 5.39
CA ASN A 129 22.28 -5.38 5.28
C ASN A 129 23.18 -4.69 6.31
N LYS A 130 23.02 -3.37 6.51
CA LYS A 130 23.75 -2.65 7.57
C LYS A 130 23.46 -3.20 8.96
N LEU A 131 22.20 -3.50 9.24
CA LEU A 131 21.82 -4.14 10.51
C LEU A 131 22.47 -5.52 10.63
N HIS A 132 22.41 -6.33 9.58
CA HIS A 132 23.04 -7.64 9.58
C HIS A 132 24.53 -7.56 9.89
N GLU A 133 25.27 -6.73 9.15
CA GLU A 133 26.71 -6.52 9.36
C GLU A 133 27.03 -6.08 10.79
N HIS A 134 26.22 -5.19 11.37
CA HIS A 134 26.40 -4.73 12.75
C HIS A 134 26.16 -5.83 13.78
N PHE A 135 25.17 -6.68 13.57
CA PHE A 135 24.81 -7.76 14.50
C PHE A 135 25.52 -9.09 14.21
N GLN A 136 26.24 -9.21 13.08
CA GLN A 136 26.95 -10.43 12.66
C GLN A 136 27.84 -11.05 13.75
N PRO A 137 28.67 -10.29 14.48
CA PRO A 137 29.52 -10.86 15.54
C PRO A 137 28.69 -11.55 16.63
N VAL A 138 27.60 -10.90 17.05
CA VAL A 138 26.70 -11.36 18.12
C VAL A 138 25.94 -12.61 17.71
N LEU A 139 25.48 -12.64 16.45
CA LEU A 139 24.76 -13.76 15.87
C LEU A 139 25.64 -15.01 15.83
N LYS A 140 26.92 -14.86 15.46
CA LYS A 140 27.90 -15.96 15.46
C LYS A 140 28.19 -16.46 16.86
N GLU A 141 28.40 -15.56 17.82
CA GLU A 141 28.66 -15.93 19.22
C GLU A 141 27.47 -16.66 19.86
N SER A 142 26.24 -16.29 19.49
CA SER A 142 25.02 -16.85 20.04
C SER A 142 24.46 -18.05 19.24
N ASN A 143 25.12 -18.42 18.14
CA ASN A 143 24.68 -19.44 17.19
C ASN A 143 23.23 -19.21 16.67
N ILE A 144 22.88 -17.95 16.41
CA ILE A 144 21.56 -17.53 15.92
C ILE A 144 21.65 -17.21 14.43
N GLU A 145 20.82 -17.85 13.61
CA GLU A 145 20.67 -17.51 12.20
C GLU A 145 19.51 -16.53 11.98
N VAL A 146 19.79 -15.43 11.29
CA VAL A 146 18.76 -14.50 10.80
C VAL A 146 18.73 -14.60 9.29
N ASP A 147 17.69 -15.24 8.76
CA ASP A 147 17.43 -15.24 7.33
C ASP A 147 17.08 -13.82 6.85
N LEU A 148 17.87 -13.32 5.91
CA LEU A 148 17.66 -12.05 5.24
C LEU A 148 16.80 -12.20 3.98
N ASN A 149 16.58 -13.43 3.50
CA ASN A 149 15.71 -13.71 2.38
C ASN A 149 14.29 -13.96 2.90
N PRO A 150 13.31 -13.15 2.48
CA PRO A 150 11.94 -13.31 2.93
C PRO A 150 11.10 -14.27 2.09
#